data_AF-A0AB40C8S6-F1
#
_entry.id   AF-A0AB40C8S6-F1
#
_cell.length_a   1.000
_cell.length_b   1.000
_cell.length_c   1.000
_cell.angle_alpha   90.00
_cell.angle_beta   90.00
_cell.angle_gamma   90.00
#
_symmetry.space_group_name_H-M   'P 1'
#
loop_
_entity.id
_entity.type
_entity.pdbx_description
1 polymer ?
#
loop_
_entity_poly.entity_id
_entity_poly.type
_entity_poly.pdbx_seq_one_letter_code
_entity_poly.pdbx_strand_id
1 'polypeptide(L)'
;MNLRLSYYITDGEFKKAFSPFGDIKEVRLIRDDTTKRPKGYGFIAYASQAEAMRAVEAMDGRIFGGRLIFVELAKPNQPSSKS
;
A
#
# COMPACT_ATOMS: atom_id res chain seq x y z
N MET A 1 2.97 1.93 4.72
CA MET A 1 2.89 2.96 3.67
C MET A 1 1.43 3.36 3.46
N ASN A 2 1.08 4.62 3.19
CA ASN A 2 -0.29 5.00 2.82
C ASN A 2 -0.38 5.22 1.30
N LEU A 3 -1.44 4.74 0.65
CA LEU A 3 -1.57 4.67 -0.82
C LEU A 3 -2.86 5.29 -1.34
N ARG A 4 -2.93 5.98 -2.49
CA ARG A 4 -4.23 6.44 -3.07
C ARG A 4 -4.54 5.70 -4.38
N LEU A 5 -5.59 4.88 -4.47
CA LEU A 5 -5.82 3.90 -5.55
C LEU A 5 -7.14 4.07 -6.33
N SER A 6 -7.14 3.58 -7.57
CA SER A 6 -8.33 3.35 -8.42
C SER A 6 -9.15 2.16 -7.93
N TYR A 7 -10.48 2.21 -8.04
CA TYR A 7 -11.44 1.24 -7.47
C TYR A 7 -11.28 -0.22 -7.92
N TYR A 8 -10.44 -0.51 -8.92
CA TYR A 8 -10.29 -1.83 -9.55
C TYR A 8 -9.00 -2.58 -9.21
N ILE A 9 -8.10 -1.99 -8.43
CA ILE A 9 -6.81 -2.63 -8.14
C ILE A 9 -7.01 -3.76 -7.13
N THR A 10 -6.55 -4.95 -7.49
CA THR A 10 -6.63 -6.15 -6.67
C THR A 10 -5.41 -6.30 -5.75
N ASP A 11 -5.58 -7.07 -4.66
CA ASP A 11 -4.48 -7.42 -3.74
C ASP A 11 -3.31 -8.11 -4.49
N GLY A 12 -3.62 -8.88 -5.54
CA GLY A 12 -2.64 -9.57 -6.37
C GLY A 12 -1.80 -8.64 -7.25
N GLU A 13 -2.42 -7.67 -7.93
CA GLU A 13 -1.70 -6.67 -8.74
C GLU A 13 -0.82 -5.79 -7.86
N PHE A 14 -1.32 -5.45 -6.69
CA PHE A 14 -0.60 -4.68 -5.69
C PHE A 14 0.63 -5.44 -5.19
N LYS A 15 0.45 -6.71 -4.78
CA LYS A 15 1.59 -7.54 -4.35
C LYS A 15 2.62 -7.69 -5.47
N LYS A 16 2.20 -7.91 -6.72
CA LYS A 16 3.10 -7.99 -7.87
C LYS A 16 3.88 -6.69 -8.08
N ALA A 17 3.21 -5.54 -8.06
CA ALA A 17 3.84 -4.23 -8.28
C ALA A 17 4.88 -3.90 -7.21
N PHE A 18 4.64 -4.32 -5.97
CA PHE A 18 5.49 -3.97 -4.83
C PHE A 18 6.54 -5.04 -4.47
N SER A 19 6.35 -6.29 -4.90
CA SER A 19 7.29 -7.39 -4.63
C SER A 19 8.76 -7.16 -5.07
N PRO A 20 9.06 -6.39 -6.14
CA PRO A 20 10.45 -6.17 -6.54
C PRO A 20 11.24 -5.26 -5.58
N PHE A 21 10.57 -4.51 -4.70
CA PHE A 21 11.24 -3.55 -3.81
C PHE A 21 11.71 -4.15 -2.48
N GLY A 22 11.26 -5.36 -2.14
CA GLY A 22 11.69 -6.08 -0.96
C GLY A 22 10.75 -7.20 -0.54
N ASP A 23 11.09 -7.87 0.56
CA ASP A 23 10.25 -8.93 1.12
C ASP A 23 9.01 -8.36 1.82
N ILE A 24 7.84 -8.61 1.24
CA ILE A 24 6.56 -8.13 1.76
C ILE A 24 6.05 -9.09 2.83
N LYS A 25 5.95 -8.61 4.07
CA LYS A 25 5.36 -9.34 5.20
C LYS A 25 3.85 -9.29 5.21
N GLU A 26 3.27 -8.12 4.91
CA GLU A 26 1.83 -7.94 4.94
C GLU A 26 1.38 -6.94 3.88
N VAL A 27 0.25 -7.24 3.24
CA VAL A 27 -0.48 -6.33 2.35
C VAL A 27 -1.89 -6.19 2.88
N ARG A 28 -2.33 -4.95 3.10
CA ARG A 28 -3.68 -4.67 3.57
C ARG A 28 -4.30 -3.54 2.76
N LEU A 29 -5.16 -3.88 1.80
CA LEU A 29 -6.01 -2.89 1.15
C LEU A 29 -7.17 -2.50 2.08
N ILE A 30 -7.35 -1.20 2.28
CA ILE A 30 -8.45 -0.68 3.08
C ILE A 30 -9.70 -0.60 2.20
N ARG A 31 -10.72 -1.35 2.63
CA ARG A 31 -12.04 -1.40 2.01
C ARG A 31 -13.05 -0.77 2.95
N ASP A 32 -14.12 -0.27 2.38
CA ASP A 32 -15.27 0.23 3.11
C ASP A 32 -16.04 -0.95 3.71
N ASP A 33 -16.32 -0.91 5.00
CA ASP A 33 -16.88 -2.06 5.72
C ASP A 33 -18.31 -2.39 5.29
N THR A 34 -19.06 -1.38 4.83
CA THR A 34 -20.45 -1.50 4.39
C THR A 34 -20.54 -1.95 2.95
N THR A 35 -19.82 -1.28 2.04
CA THR A 35 -19.91 -1.52 0.60
C THR A 35 -18.89 -2.53 0.08
N LYS A 36 -17.91 -2.93 0.91
CA LYS A 36 -16.73 -3.74 0.57
C LYS A 36 -15.88 -3.20 -0.58
N ARG A 37 -16.14 -1.96 -1.02
CA ARG A 37 -15.37 -1.29 -2.07
C ARG A 37 -14.05 -0.78 -1.52
N PRO A 38 -12.94 -0.84 -2.28
CA PRO A 38 -11.69 -0.22 -1.86
C PRO A 38 -11.92 1.28 -1.58
N LYS A 39 -11.45 1.77 -0.43
CA LYS A 39 -11.44 3.22 -0.13
C LYS A 39 -10.38 3.97 -0.91
N GLY A 40 -9.69 3.26 -1.81
CA GLY A 40 -8.58 3.77 -2.55
C GLY A 40 -7.38 4.02 -1.66
N TYR A 41 -7.15 3.24 -0.59
CA TYR A 41 -5.87 3.25 0.11
C TYR A 41 -5.53 1.91 0.75
N GLY A 42 -4.25 1.70 1.09
CA GLY A 42 -3.76 0.44 1.63
C GLY A 42 -2.38 0.56 2.25
N PHE A 43 -1.99 -0.47 2.99
CA PHE A 43 -0.74 -0.59 3.71
C PHE A 43 0.08 -1.78 3.22
N ILE A 44 1.39 -1.57 3.15
CA ILE A 44 2.38 -2.62 2.92
C ILE A 44 3.38 -2.57 4.07
N ALA A 45 3.65 -3.73 4.65
CA ALA A 45 4.73 -3.97 5.60
C ALA A 45 5.85 -4.76 4.91
N TYR A 46 7.05 -4.19 4.88
CA TYR A 46 8.26 -4.87 4.43
C TYR A 46 9.04 -5.44 5.60
N ALA A 47 9.96 -6.36 5.32
CA ALA A 47 10.86 -6.92 6.31
C ALA A 47 11.81 -5.86 6.91
N SER A 48 12.18 -4.84 6.14
CA SER A 48 13.06 -3.75 6.56
C SER A 48 12.60 -2.37 6.13
N GLN A 49 13.03 -1.34 6.87
CA GLN A 49 12.78 0.06 6.51
C GLN A 49 13.42 0.45 5.18
N ALA A 50 14.61 -0.09 4.85
CA ALA A 50 15.31 0.19 3.61
C ALA A 50 14.55 -0.32 2.37
N GLU A 51 13.87 -1.46 2.46
CA GLU A 51 12.97 -1.95 1.42
C GLU A 51 11.73 -1.06 1.27
N ALA A 52 11.14 -0.64 2.39
CA ALA A 52 10.01 0.28 2.37
C ALA A 52 10.36 1.64 1.74
N MET A 53 11.54 2.19 2.02
CA MET A 53 12.03 3.42 1.38
C MET A 53 12.22 3.27 -0.12
N ARG A 54 12.80 2.14 -0.58
CA ARG A 54 12.92 1.86 -2.02
C ARG A 54 11.58 1.84 -2.72
N ALA A 55 10.56 1.25 -2.09
CA ALA A 55 9.20 1.26 -2.62
C ALA A 55 8.61 2.68 -2.69
N VAL A 56 8.86 3.50 -1.66
CA VAL A 56 8.46 4.93 -1.63
C VAL A 56 9.07 5.70 -2.79
N GLU A 57 10.39 5.69 -2.89
CA GLU A 57 11.11 6.43 -3.94
C GLU A 57 10.74 5.96 -5.35
N ALA A 58 10.49 4.66 -5.53
CA ALA A 58 10.20 4.10 -6.83
C ALA A 58 8.75 4.28 -7.28
N MET A 59 7.78 4.36 -6.36
CA MET A 59 6.36 4.32 -6.71
C MET A 59 5.62 5.63 -6.42
N ASP A 60 6.13 6.49 -5.54
CA ASP A 60 5.45 7.75 -5.21
C ASP A 60 5.29 8.64 -6.44
N GLY A 61 4.09 9.19 -6.61
CA GLY A 61 3.75 10.02 -7.76
C GLY A 61 3.71 9.27 -9.10
N ARG A 62 3.73 7.93 -9.13
CA ARG A 62 3.59 7.17 -10.38
C ARG A 62 2.14 6.95 -10.77
N ILE A 63 1.91 6.67 -12.06
CA ILE A 63 0.62 6.22 -12.55
C ILE A 63 0.52 4.70 -12.41
N PHE A 64 -0.47 4.23 -11.66
CA PHE A 64 -0.76 2.81 -11.47
C PHE A 64 -2.27 2.57 -11.62
N GLY A 65 -2.66 1.62 -12.47
CA GLY A 65 -4.08 1.38 -12.78
C GLY A 65 -4.81 2.62 -13.32
N GLY A 66 -4.11 3.45 -14.10
CA GLY A 66 -4.66 4.67 -14.73
C GLY A 66 -4.85 5.86 -13.78
N ARG A 67 -4.31 5.80 -12.55
CA ARG A 67 -4.36 6.92 -11.59
C ARG A 67 -3.01 7.18 -10.95
N LEU A 68 -2.78 8.43 -10.58
CA LEU A 68 -1.65 8.81 -9.75
C LEU A 68 -1.79 8.15 -8.37
N ILE A 69 -0.72 7.48 -7.91
CA ILE A 69 -0.63 6.95 -6.56
C ILE A 69 0.32 7.81 -5.73
N PHE A 70 0.00 7.94 -4.45
CA PHE A 70 0.87 8.55 -3.45
C PHE A 70 1.36 7.47 -2.52
N VAL A 71 2.62 7.47 -2.14
CA VAL A 71 3.31 6.33 -1.53
C VAL A 71 4.21 6.90 -0.44
N GLU A 72 3.77 6.80 0.82
CA GLU A 72 4.50 7.43 1.94
C GLU A 72 4.80 6.45 3.08
N LEU A 73 5.98 6.51 3.69
CA LEU A 73 6.30 5.71 4.87
C LEU A 73 5.23 5.88 5.95
N ALA A 74 4.73 4.76 6.48
CA ALA A 74 3.81 4.84 7.61
C ALA A 74 4.58 5.36 8.84
N LYS A 75 4.05 6.39 9.50
CA LYS A 75 4.61 6.85 10.78
C LYS A 75 4.53 5.70 11.79
N PRO A 76 5.58 5.40 12.57
CA PRO A 76 5.59 4.29 13.53
C PRO A 76 4.54 4.34 14.66
N ASN A 77 3.70 5.37 14.74
CA ASN A 77 2.79 5.57 15.86
C ASN A 77 1.36 5.16 15.52
N GLN A 78 1.07 3.91 15.86
CA GLN A 78 -0.05 3.42 16.66
C GLN A 78 -0.34 2.00 16.16
N PRO A 79 -0.04 0.94 16.93
CA PRO A 79 -0.64 -0.36 16.65
C PRO A 79 -2.14 -0.10 16.57
N SER A 80 -2.78 -0.51 15.46
CA SER A 80 -4.23 -0.54 15.39
C SER A 80 -4.70 -1.64 16.34
N SER A 81 -4.66 -1.37 17.65
CA SER A 81 -5.34 -2.13 18.66
C SER A 81 -6.82 -1.95 18.37
N LYS A 82 -7.36 -2.87 17.56
CA LYS A 82 -8.73 -3.30 17.78
C LYS A 82 -8.80 -3.79 19.22
N SER A 83 -9.43 -3.03 20.09
CA SER A 83 -10.10 -3.52 21.29
C SER A 83 -11.17 -2.51 21.64
#